data_AF-A0A9W6NY36-F1
#
_entry.id   AF-A0A9W6NY36-F1
#
_cell.length_a   1.000
_cell.length_b   1.000
_cell.length_c   1.000
_cell.angle_alpha   90.00
_cell.angle_beta   90.00
_cell.angle_gamma   90.00
#
_symmetry.space_group_name_H-M   'P 1'
#
loop_
_entity.id
_entity.type
_entity.pdbx_description
1 polymer ?
#
loop_
_entity_poly.entity_id
_entity_poly.type
_entity_poly.pdbx_seq_one_letter_code
_entity_poly.pdbx_strand_id
1 'polypeptide(L)' 'MWTLIALALGALVVYVAACAWWPFMACRRCLGTGKKRSPSGKAWRPCPRCGGNGRRVRLGRRIYEIFRTGA' A
#
# COMPACT_ATOMS: atom_id res chain seq x y z
N MET A 1 -36.53 7.09 -7.87
CA MET A 1 -35.48 8.12 -8.02
C MET A 1 -34.37 7.98 -6.96
N TRP A 2 -34.67 7.82 -5.67
CA TRP A 2 -33.64 7.67 -4.61
C TRP A 2 -32.77 6.42 -4.69
N THR A 3 -33.30 5.33 -5.24
CA THR A 3 -32.60 4.05 -5.35
C THR A 3 -31.31 4.16 -6.17
N LEU A 4 -31.33 4.95 -7.24
CA LEU A 4 -30.15 5.20 -8.08
C LEU A 4 -29.08 6.01 -7.35
N ILE A 5 -29.50 6.97 -6.53
CA ILE A 5 -28.59 7.81 -5.74
C ILE A 5 -27.90 6.98 -4.66
N ALA A 6 -28.65 6.12 -3.96
CA ALA A 6 -28.10 5.21 -2.95
C ALA A 6 -27.09 4.22 -3.57
N LEU A 7 -27.40 3.69 -4.76
CA LEU A 7 -26.49 2.80 -5.50
C LEU A 7 -25.21 3.52 -5.93
N ALA A 8 -25.31 4.74 -6.46
CA ALA A 8 -24.15 5.53 -6.88
C ALA A 8 -23.23 5.87 -5.69
N LEU A 9 -23.81 6.27 -4.55
CA LEU A 9 -23.06 6.53 -3.32
C LEU A 9 -22.40 5.26 -2.78
N GLY A 10 -23.12 4.14 -2.74
CA GLY A 10 -22.58 2.85 -2.32
C GLY A 10 -21.40 2.41 -3.19
N ALA A 11 -21.52 2.54 -4.52
CA ALA A 11 -20.44 2.22 -5.44
C ALA A 11 -19.20 3.11 -5.23
N LEU A 12 -19.40 4.40 -4.97
CA LEU A 12 -18.31 5.34 -4.68
C LEU A 12 -17.55 4.94 -3.41
N VAL A 13 -18.27 4.59 -2.35
CA VAL A 13 -17.68 4.14 -1.08
C VAL A 13 -16.90 2.84 -1.27
N VAL A 14 -17.47 1.86 -1.98
CA VAL A 14 -16.79 0.59 -2.28
C VAL A 14 -15.54 0.82 -3.12
N TYR A 15 -15.59 1.73 -4.10
CA TYR A 15 -14.44 2.08 -4.94
C TYR A 15 -13.29 2.68 -4.12
N VAL A 16 -13.61 3.66 -3.26
CA VAL A 16 -12.61 4.29 -2.37
C VAL A 16 -12.07 3.28 -1.35
N ALA A 17 -12.94 2.45 -0.79
CA ALA A 17 -12.55 1.38 0.14
C ALA A 17 -11.62 0.36 -0.54
N ALA A 18 -11.91 -0.08 -1.76
CA ALA A 18 -11.05 -0.99 -2.52
C ALA A 18 -9.67 -0.37 -2.82
N CYS A 19 -9.63 0.92 -3.15
CA CYS A 19 -8.37 1.66 -3.32
C CYS A 19 -7.57 1.77 -1.99
N ALA A 20 -8.25 1.84 -0.85
CA ALA A 20 -7.63 1.88 0.47
C ALA A 20 -7.22 0.49 0.99
N TRP A 21 -7.96 -0.57 0.67
CA TRP A 21 -7.80 -1.93 1.22
C TRP A 21 -6.55 -2.67 0.73
N TRP A 22 -5.94 -2.24 -0.37
CA TRP A 22 -4.60 -2.71 -0.78
C TRP A 22 -3.51 -1.66 -0.52
N PRO A 23 -3.18 -1.34 0.76
CA PRO A 23 -2.25 -0.27 1.12
C PRO A 23 -0.78 -0.69 1.06
N PHE A 24 -0.47 -1.97 0.82
CA PHE A 24 0.90 -2.47 0.77
C PHE A 24 1.17 -3.17 -0.54
N MET A 25 2.22 -2.73 -1.23
CA MET A 25 2.79 -3.51 -2.32
C MET A 25 4.14 -4.04 -1.87
N ALA A 26 4.46 -5.27 -2.27
CA ALA A 26 5.81 -5.78 -2.13
C ALA A 26 6.79 -4.82 -2.81
N CYS A 27 7.88 -4.48 -2.13
CA CYS A 27 8.89 -3.62 -2.74
C CYS A 27 9.47 -4.35 -3.96
N ARG A 28 9.30 -3.79 -5.18
CA ARG A 28 9.74 -4.42 -6.45
C ARG A 28 11.23 -4.79 -6.47
N ARG A 29 12.07 -4.12 -5.67
CA ARG A 29 13.52 -4.35 -5.64
C ARG A 29 13.93 -5.53 -4.78
N CYS A 30 13.16 -5.84 -3.73
CA CYS A 30 13.42 -6.97 -2.84
C CYS A 30 12.28 -8.00 -2.84
N LEU A 31 11.28 -7.83 -3.71
CA LEU A 31 10.11 -8.72 -3.85
C LEU A 31 9.43 -9.04 -2.51
N GLY A 32 9.34 -8.07 -1.60
CA GLY A 32 8.71 -8.30 -0.28
C GLY A 32 9.65 -8.77 0.83
N THR A 33 10.87 -9.22 0.53
CA THR A 33 11.79 -9.82 1.54
C THR A 33 12.43 -8.82 2.51
N GLY A 34 12.48 -7.53 2.16
CA GLY A 34 13.12 -6.48 2.99
C GLY A 34 14.65 -6.55 3.05
N LYS A 35 15.24 -7.63 2.53
CA LYS A 35 16.68 -7.89 2.60
C LYS A 35 17.21 -8.13 1.19
N LYS A 36 18.40 -7.61 0.91
CA LYS A 36 19.15 -7.94 -0.30
C LYS A 36 20.29 -8.87 0.11
N ARG A 37 20.27 -10.11 -0.37
CA ARG A 37 21.38 -11.04 -0.16
C ARG A 37 22.54 -10.66 -1.09
N SER A 38 23.76 -10.77 -0.59
CA SER A 38 24.98 -10.71 -1.39
C SER A 38 25.01 -11.91 -2.35
N PRO A 39 25.56 -11.77 -3.58
CA PRO A 39 25.75 -12.89 -4.51
C PRO A 39 26.51 -14.07 -3.88
N SER A 40 27.35 -13.80 -2.90
CA SER A 40 28.12 -14.80 -2.14
C SER A 40 27.32 -15.50 -1.04
N GLY A 41 26.07 -15.10 -0.76
CA GLY A 41 25.19 -15.72 0.24
C GLY A 41 25.54 -15.45 1.71
N LYS A 42 26.79 -15.06 2.02
CA LYS A 42 27.30 -14.86 3.39
C LYS A 42 26.88 -13.54 4.05
N ALA A 43 26.46 -12.55 3.26
CA ALA A 43 26.07 -11.24 3.78
C ALA A 43 24.67 -10.84 3.32
N TRP A 44 23.90 -10.24 4.21
CA TRP A 44 22.63 -9.59 3.90
C TRP A 44 22.75 -8.11 4.25
N ARG A 45 22.12 -7.26 3.44
CA ARG A 45 21.94 -5.85 3.77
C ARG A 45 20.46 -5.50 3.70
N PRO A 46 19.97 -4.61 4.57
CA PRO A 46 18.60 -4.09 4.45
C PRO A 46 18.46 -3.42 3.09
N CYS A 47 17.30 -3.61 2.43
CA CYS A 47 17.09 -2.99 1.13
C CYS A 47 17.03 -1.46 1.30
N PRO A 48 17.91 -0.68 0.65
CA PRO A 48 18.00 0.76 0.85
C PRO A 48 16.74 1.50 0.36
N ARG A 49 15.95 0.87 -0.51
CA ARG A 49 14.70 1.46 -1.06
C ARG A 49 13.49 1.31 -0.15
N CYS A 50 13.48 0.32 0.74
CA CYS A 50 12.39 0.12 1.71
C CYS A 50 12.86 0.22 3.17
N GLY A 51 14.13 0.53 3.42
CA GLY A 51 14.71 0.65 4.76
C GLY A 51 14.69 -0.65 5.56
N GLY A 52 14.57 -1.82 4.90
CA GLY A 52 14.43 -3.11 5.59
C GLY A 52 13.00 -3.62 5.76
N ASN A 53 11.97 -2.81 5.52
CA ASN A 53 10.58 -3.19 5.78
C ASN A 53 9.97 -4.17 4.77
N GLY A 54 10.61 -4.37 3.61
CA GLY A 54 10.14 -5.27 2.54
C GLY A 54 8.88 -4.82 1.81
N ARG A 55 8.13 -3.89 2.40
CA ARG A 55 6.86 -3.37 1.91
C ARG A 55 7.03 -1.90 1.52
N ARG A 56 6.36 -1.50 0.43
CA ARG A 56 6.19 -0.09 0.07
C ARG A 56 4.77 0.30 0.39
N VAL A 57 4.61 1.41 1.11
CA VAL A 57 3.29 2.01 1.35
C VAL A 57 2.74 2.45 0.00
N ARG A 58 1.59 1.88 -0.40
CA ARG A 58 0.83 2.35 -1.57
C ARG A 58 0.13 3.65 -1.20
N LEU A 59 -0.18 4.44 -2.23
CA LEU A 59 -0.93 5.70 -2.13
C LEU A 59 -2.19 5.55 -1.27
N GLY A 60 -2.88 4.41 -1.27
CA GLY A 60 -4.05 4.15 -0.44
C GLY A 60 -3.84 4.38 1.05
N ARG A 61 -2.70 3.99 1.65
CA ARG A 61 -2.42 4.30 3.06
C ARG A 61 -2.10 5.77 3.28
N ARG A 62 -1.43 6.40 2.31
CA ARG A 62 -1.10 7.83 2.35
C ARG A 62 -2.36 8.68 2.25
N ILE A 63 -3.30 8.27 1.40
CA ILE A 63 -4.61 8.90 1.23
C ILE A 63 -5.50 8.64 2.43
N TYR A 64 -5.52 7.41 2.98
CA TYR A 64 -6.21 7.13 4.24
C TYR A 64 -5.65 7.98 5.38
N GLU A 65 -4.34 8.14 5.47
CA GLU A 65 -3.71 9.00 6.48
C GLU A 65 -4.04 10.47 6.22
N ILE A 66 -4.04 10.95 4.97
CA ILE A 66 -4.49 12.31 4.62
C ILE A 66 -5.98 12.51 4.98
N PHE A 67 -6.86 11.54 4.68
CA PHE A 67 -8.29 11.60 5.01
C PHE A 67 -8.53 11.51 6.52
N ARG A 68 -7.80 10.64 7.22
CA ARG A 68 -7.88 10.47 8.68
C ARG A 68 -7.35 11.69 9.41
N THR A 69 -6.31 12.34 8.87
CA THR A 69 -5.71 13.56 9.42
C THR A 69 -6.34 14.83 8.80
N GLY A 70 -7.50 14.71 8.17
CA GLY A 70 -8.34 15.84 7.74
C GLY A 70 -9.03 16.54 8.91
N ALA A 71 -8.33 16.72 10.03
CA ALA A 71 -8.72 17.48 11.21
C ALA A 71 -7.47 18.11 11.85
#